data_AF-A0A7J7J724-F1
#
_entry.id   AF-A0A7J7J724-F1
#
_cell.length_a   1.000
_cell.length_b   1.000
_cell.length_c   1.000
_cell.angle_alpha   90.00
_cell.angle_beta   90.00
_cell.angle_gamma   90.00
#
_symmetry.space_group_name_H-M   'P 1'
#
loop_
_entity.id
_entity.type
_entity.pdbx_description
1 polymer ?
#
loop_
_entity_poly.entity_id
_entity_poly.type
_entity_poly.pdbx_seq_one_letter_code
_entity_poly.pdbx_strand_id
1 'polypeptide(L)'
;MADQVTSYIPLVEPASLEDLSQISNELKLGIAEHENKDYLEVVNGWLKSCEGLRLIEEETVPVLYPRIPGVKPARKDNPYNAWATKVTIKGEDSGLLAGKTVAIKDNVFVAGTPLTNGSKIWEGYTPEFDGTVVTRILQAGGTILGKSTCENQCCSGNSFTSASGPVLNPADRTRSAGGSSSGSAVLIAAGEVDMAIGGDQGGSIRLPSSWCGCVGLKPTFGLVPVTGSLGLEPSIDYVGPMASNVTDVAKLLEVIAGYDGGRDHRQNPHVTIPKYSQLVTERRFDWC
;
A
#
# COMPACT_ATOMS: atom_id res chain seq x y z
N MET A 1 26.68 11.30 39.91
CA MET A 1 26.35 11.51 38.49
C MET A 1 26.81 10.26 37.78
N ALA A 2 25.88 9.40 37.37
CA ALA A 2 26.21 8.16 36.67
C ALA A 2 26.32 8.49 35.18
N ASP A 3 27.50 8.31 34.61
CA ASP A 3 27.74 8.34 33.18
C ASP A 3 26.88 7.27 32.51
N GLN A 4 25.83 7.68 31.80
CA GLN A 4 25.20 6.82 30.82
C GLN A 4 26.14 6.73 29.63
N VAL A 5 27.00 5.70 29.63
CA VAL A 5 27.64 5.21 28.42
C VAL A 5 26.50 4.79 27.49
N THR A 6 26.14 5.66 26.55
CA THR A 6 25.35 5.27 25.38
C THR A 6 26.20 4.24 24.64
N SER A 7 25.84 2.97 24.77
CA SER A 7 26.49 1.88 24.04
C SER A 7 26.41 2.21 22.55
N TYR A 8 27.56 2.36 21.90
CA TYR A 8 27.64 2.49 20.45
C TYR A 8 27.06 1.22 19.82
N ILE A 9 25.91 1.35 19.16
CA ILE A 9 25.32 0.28 18.36
C ILE A 9 25.67 0.59 16.89
N PRO A 10 26.47 -0.24 16.21
CA PRO A 10 26.83 0.00 14.82
C PRO A 10 25.58 -0.05 13.93
N LEU A 11 25.58 0.73 12.84
CA LEU A 11 24.46 0.76 11.89
C LEU A 11 24.32 -0.58 11.17
N VAL A 12 25.45 -1.24 10.91
CA VAL A 12 25.51 -2.59 10.34
C VAL A 12 26.40 -3.43 11.24
N GLU A 13 25.91 -4.61 11.63
CA GLU A 13 26.72 -5.55 12.40
C GLU A 13 27.94 -6.00 11.57
N PRO A 14 29.14 -6.02 12.16
CA PRO A 14 30.32 -6.54 11.47
C PRO A 14 30.12 -8.00 11.05
N ALA A 15 30.59 -8.35 9.86
CA ALA A 15 30.64 -9.73 9.42
C ALA A 15 31.61 -10.55 10.28
N SER A 16 31.30 -11.82 10.46
CA SER A 16 32.13 -12.84 11.10
C SER A 16 32.77 -13.79 10.08
N LEU A 17 33.76 -14.59 10.52
CA LEU A 17 34.32 -15.66 9.69
C LEU A 17 33.28 -16.74 9.35
N GLU A 18 32.30 -16.95 10.22
CA GLU A 18 31.20 -17.90 10.01
C GLU A 18 30.30 -17.41 8.87
N ASP A 19 29.94 -16.12 8.86
CA ASP A 19 29.15 -15.51 7.77
C ASP A 19 29.85 -15.66 6.42
N LEU A 20 31.16 -15.39 6.36
CA LEU A 20 31.93 -15.53 5.12
C LEU A 20 32.02 -16.98 4.65
N SER A 21 32.20 -17.92 5.58
CA SER A 21 32.25 -19.34 5.26
C SER A 21 30.89 -19.83 4.74
N GLN A 22 29.80 -19.40 5.37
CA GLN A 22 28.44 -19.71 4.93
C GLN A 22 28.18 -19.15 3.53
N ILE A 23 28.44 -17.87 3.30
CA ILE A 23 28.22 -17.21 2.00
C ILE A 23 29.09 -17.85 0.90
N SER A 24 30.37 -18.12 1.19
CA SER A 24 31.27 -18.79 0.24
C SER A 24 30.73 -20.15 -0.20
N ASN A 25 30.18 -20.92 0.76
CA ASN A 25 29.59 -22.23 0.48
C ASN A 25 28.26 -22.12 -0.30
N GLU A 26 27.37 -21.21 0.11
CA GLU A 26 26.08 -20.97 -0.54
C GLU A 26 26.26 -20.53 -2.01
N LEU A 27 27.20 -19.62 -2.25
CA LEU A 27 27.52 -19.08 -3.57
C LEU A 27 28.54 -19.91 -4.35
N LYS A 28 29.09 -20.98 -3.75
CA LYS A 28 30.10 -21.87 -4.32
C LYS A 28 31.34 -21.12 -4.83
N LEU A 29 31.81 -20.15 -4.07
CA LEU A 29 32.96 -19.31 -4.43
C LEU A 29 34.29 -20.06 -4.30
N GLY A 30 34.33 -21.12 -3.49
CA GLY A 30 35.53 -21.93 -3.30
C GLY A 30 36.65 -21.22 -2.53
N ILE A 31 36.30 -20.20 -1.73
CA ILE A 31 37.26 -19.48 -0.88
C ILE A 31 37.75 -20.42 0.21
N ALA A 32 39.07 -20.55 0.35
CA ALA A 32 39.64 -21.38 1.39
C ALA A 32 39.55 -20.68 2.76
N GLU A 33 39.39 -21.46 3.83
CA GLU A 33 39.17 -20.93 5.19
C GLU A 33 40.29 -19.99 5.68
N HIS A 34 41.53 -20.21 5.22
CA HIS A 34 42.65 -19.34 5.57
C HIS A 34 42.61 -17.97 4.88
N GLU A 35 41.95 -17.88 3.71
CA GLU A 35 41.75 -16.63 2.97
C GLU A 35 40.61 -15.78 3.57
N ASN A 36 39.69 -16.41 4.33
CA ASN A 36 38.56 -15.70 4.94
C ASN A 36 38.98 -14.57 5.87
N LYS A 37 40.17 -14.64 6.50
CA LYS A 37 40.66 -13.55 7.36
C LYS A 37 40.94 -12.28 6.57
N ASP A 38 41.50 -12.40 5.38
CA ASP A 38 41.81 -11.27 4.51
C ASP A 38 40.52 -10.65 3.96
N TYR A 39 39.56 -11.50 3.56
CA TYR A 39 38.23 -11.05 3.13
C TYR A 39 37.46 -10.37 4.27
N LEU A 40 37.60 -10.84 5.51
CA LEU A 40 36.93 -10.27 6.68
C LEU A 40 37.34 -8.82 6.92
N GLU A 41 38.63 -8.50 6.80
CA GLU A 41 39.11 -7.13 6.95
C GLU A 41 38.53 -6.21 5.87
N VAL A 42 38.55 -6.67 4.61
CA VAL A 42 38.00 -5.92 3.48
C VAL A 42 36.50 -5.69 3.64
N VAL A 43 35.72 -6.74 3.91
CA VAL A 43 34.25 -6.66 4.07
C VAL A 43 33.89 -5.73 5.23
N ASN A 44 34.53 -5.88 6.39
CA ASN A 44 34.25 -5.01 7.52
C ASN A 44 34.69 -3.55 7.29
N GLY A 45 35.73 -3.32 6.47
CA GLY A 45 36.07 -1.98 5.99
C GLY A 45 34.95 -1.36 5.14
N TRP A 46 34.34 -2.14 4.23
CA TRP A 46 33.18 -1.68 3.45
C TRP A 46 31.95 -1.45 4.32
N LEU A 47 31.59 -2.38 5.22
CA LEU A 47 30.45 -2.24 6.12
C LEU A 47 30.58 -1.03 7.05
N LYS A 48 31.78 -0.72 7.53
CA LYS A 48 32.04 0.50 8.30
C LYS A 48 31.73 1.77 7.52
N SER A 49 31.85 1.73 6.18
CA SER A 49 31.50 2.89 5.35
C SER A 49 30.00 3.23 5.41
N CYS A 50 29.14 2.26 5.79
CA CYS A 50 27.72 2.52 6.02
C CYS A 50 27.47 3.48 7.20
N GLU A 51 28.41 3.67 8.13
CA GLU A 51 28.27 4.70 9.18
C GLU A 51 28.14 6.11 8.60
N GLY A 52 28.66 6.34 7.38
CA GLY A 52 28.46 7.58 6.66
C GLY A 52 26.98 7.90 6.38
N LEU A 53 26.10 6.90 6.34
CA LEU A 53 24.65 7.10 6.17
C LEU A 53 24.04 7.89 7.33
N ARG A 54 24.62 7.83 8.53
CA ARG A 54 24.18 8.65 9.68
C ARG A 54 24.39 10.14 9.47
N LEU A 55 25.26 10.52 8.54
CA LEU A 55 25.54 11.91 8.19
C LEU A 55 24.59 12.44 7.11
N ILE A 56 23.82 11.55 6.47
CA ILE A 56 22.84 11.91 5.46
C ILE A 56 21.55 12.29 6.20
N GLU A 57 21.07 13.50 5.98
CA GLU A 57 19.77 13.94 6.48
C GLU A 57 18.67 13.13 5.79
N GLU A 58 17.82 12.49 6.58
CA GLU A 58 16.69 11.73 6.07
C GLU A 58 15.59 12.68 5.60
N GLU A 59 15.15 12.54 4.34
CA GLU A 59 14.00 13.29 3.84
C GLU A 59 12.74 12.79 4.57
N THR A 60 12.11 13.67 5.35
CA THR A 60 10.83 13.35 5.99
C THR A 60 9.68 13.74 5.07
N VAL A 61 8.74 12.82 4.87
CA VAL A 61 7.50 13.10 4.11
C VAL A 61 6.46 13.64 5.09
N PRO A 62 6.01 14.90 4.96
CA PRO A 62 5.12 15.51 5.95
C PRO A 62 3.72 14.89 5.91
N VAL A 63 3.19 14.61 7.09
CA VAL A 63 1.81 14.16 7.29
C VAL A 63 0.90 15.38 7.40
N LEU A 64 0.18 15.71 6.33
CA LEU A 64 -0.50 17.00 6.19
C LEU A 64 -1.79 17.16 7.01
N TYR A 65 -2.55 16.08 7.18
CA TYR A 65 -3.88 16.12 7.81
C TYR A 65 -3.86 15.50 9.22
N PRO A 66 -4.55 16.06 10.22
CA PRO A 66 -4.65 15.47 11.55
C PRO A 66 -5.37 14.13 11.55
N ARG A 67 -4.92 13.21 12.42
CA ARG A 67 -5.50 11.86 12.54
C ARG A 67 -5.21 11.23 13.91
N ILE A 68 -5.98 10.21 14.24
CA ILE A 68 -5.70 9.27 15.32
C ILE A 68 -5.37 7.90 14.70
N PRO A 69 -4.74 6.96 15.44
CA PRO A 69 -4.31 5.67 14.86
C PRO A 69 -5.44 4.77 14.32
N GLY A 70 -6.69 5.08 14.64
CA GLY A 70 -7.84 4.25 14.29
C GLY A 70 -8.05 3.09 15.26
N VAL A 71 -9.11 2.33 15.01
CA VAL A 71 -9.51 1.19 15.84
C VAL A 71 -9.81 -0.02 14.97
N LYS A 72 -9.34 -1.20 15.41
CA LYS A 72 -9.78 -2.47 14.84
C LYS A 72 -11.23 -2.71 15.25
N PRO A 73 -12.19 -2.77 14.32
CA PRO A 73 -13.59 -2.93 14.68
C PRO A 73 -13.87 -4.32 15.24
N ALA A 74 -14.79 -4.41 16.19
CA ALA A 74 -15.29 -5.69 16.69
C ALA A 74 -16.04 -6.44 15.58
N ARG A 75 -16.08 -7.78 15.65
CA ARG A 75 -16.76 -8.64 14.66
C ARG A 75 -18.21 -8.22 14.40
N LYS A 76 -18.93 -7.77 15.44
CA LYS A 76 -20.33 -7.32 15.36
C LYS A 76 -20.49 -6.07 14.47
N ASP A 77 -19.49 -5.18 14.45
CA ASP A 77 -19.44 -3.92 13.70
C ASP A 77 -18.66 -4.07 12.39
N ASN A 78 -18.25 -5.30 12.06
CA ASN A 78 -17.51 -5.67 10.85
C ASN A 78 -17.94 -7.08 10.38
N PRO A 79 -19.24 -7.29 10.07
CA PRO A 79 -19.80 -8.62 9.84
C PRO A 79 -19.21 -9.36 8.64
N TYR A 80 -18.66 -8.62 7.67
CA TYR A 80 -18.01 -9.17 6.47
C TYR A 80 -16.50 -9.35 6.61
N ASN A 81 -15.91 -8.95 7.75
CA ASN A 81 -14.46 -8.83 7.95
C ASN A 81 -13.76 -7.91 6.92
N ALA A 82 -14.47 -6.91 6.39
CA ALA A 82 -14.00 -6.06 5.30
C ALA A 82 -13.17 -4.86 5.77
N TRP A 83 -13.33 -4.42 7.03
CA TRP A 83 -12.49 -3.42 7.66
C TRP A 83 -11.29 -4.06 8.37
N ALA A 84 -10.07 -3.60 8.08
CA ALA A 84 -8.88 -3.91 8.87
C ALA A 84 -8.77 -2.95 10.06
N THR A 85 -8.93 -1.65 9.80
CA THR A 85 -8.89 -0.56 10.78
C THR A 85 -9.90 0.51 10.38
N LYS A 86 -10.73 1.02 11.29
CA LYS A 86 -11.58 2.19 11.05
C LYS A 86 -10.91 3.44 11.60
N VAL A 87 -10.80 4.49 10.79
CA VAL A 87 -10.27 5.79 11.17
C VAL A 87 -10.88 6.85 10.28
N THR A 88 -11.27 8.00 10.85
CA THR A 88 -11.75 9.12 10.05
C THR A 88 -10.63 10.14 9.88
N ILE A 89 -10.20 10.37 8.64
CA ILE A 89 -9.23 11.41 8.28
C ILE A 89 -9.91 12.32 7.27
N LYS A 90 -10.16 13.56 7.69
CA LYS A 90 -10.81 14.57 6.85
C LYS A 90 -9.76 15.28 6.01
N GLY A 91 -9.97 15.32 4.69
CA GLY A 91 -9.20 16.13 3.75
C GLY A 91 -9.64 17.59 3.72
N GLU A 92 -9.32 18.27 2.62
CA GLU A 92 -9.78 19.64 2.35
C GLU A 92 -11.31 19.78 2.33
N ASP A 93 -11.82 20.97 2.64
CA ASP A 93 -13.27 21.26 2.59
C ASP A 93 -13.82 21.36 1.16
N SER A 94 -12.95 21.40 0.16
CA SER A 94 -13.32 21.52 -1.25
C SER A 94 -12.43 20.65 -2.14
N GLY A 95 -12.84 20.43 -3.38
CA GLY A 95 -12.11 19.61 -4.35
C GLY A 95 -13.01 18.58 -5.03
N LEU A 96 -12.44 17.80 -5.95
CA LEU A 96 -13.21 16.86 -6.78
C LEU A 96 -13.85 15.72 -5.97
N LEU A 97 -13.31 15.42 -4.79
CA LEU A 97 -13.80 14.38 -3.87
C LEU A 97 -14.45 14.96 -2.61
N ALA A 98 -14.72 16.27 -2.57
CA ALA A 98 -15.42 16.87 -1.44
C ALA A 98 -16.78 16.17 -1.20
N GLY A 99 -17.00 15.73 0.03
CA GLY A 99 -18.19 14.97 0.43
C GLY A 99 -18.17 13.48 0.07
N LYS A 100 -17.08 12.96 -0.49
CA LYS A 100 -16.89 11.53 -0.78
C LYS A 100 -16.06 10.83 0.29
N THR A 101 -16.46 9.60 0.60
CA THR A 101 -15.78 8.72 1.54
C THR A 101 -14.94 7.67 0.82
N VAL A 102 -13.74 7.39 1.34
CA VAL A 102 -12.78 6.48 0.70
C VAL A 102 -12.22 5.46 1.70
N ALA A 103 -12.22 4.18 1.33
CA ALA A 103 -11.45 3.14 2.03
C ALA A 103 -10.09 2.93 1.34
N ILE A 104 -9.04 2.71 2.12
CA ILE A 104 -7.69 2.48 1.60
C ILE A 104 -7.30 1.02 1.83
N LYS A 105 -6.94 0.27 0.77
CA LYS A 105 -6.48 -1.11 0.93
C LYS A 105 -5.34 -1.21 1.95
N ASP A 106 -5.35 -2.24 2.80
CA ASP A 106 -4.42 -2.31 3.92
C ASP A 106 -2.94 -2.32 3.50
N ASN A 107 -2.60 -2.77 2.29
CA ASN A 107 -1.24 -2.72 1.75
C ASN A 107 -0.78 -1.31 1.30
N VAL A 108 -1.63 -0.29 1.39
CA VAL A 108 -1.28 1.11 1.11
C VAL A 108 -1.08 1.84 2.44
N PHE A 109 -0.03 2.65 2.51
CA PHE A 109 0.40 3.36 3.70
C PHE A 109 -0.55 4.52 3.99
N VAL A 110 -1.00 4.57 5.25
CA VAL A 110 -1.70 5.71 5.84
C VAL A 110 -0.96 6.00 7.13
N ALA A 111 -0.35 7.18 7.23
CA ALA A 111 0.52 7.52 8.34
C ALA A 111 -0.20 7.35 9.69
N GLY A 112 0.49 6.77 10.67
CA GLY A 112 -0.01 6.57 12.02
C GLY A 112 -1.11 5.51 12.16
N THR A 113 -1.53 4.85 11.07
CA THR A 113 -2.55 3.79 11.11
C THR A 113 -1.90 2.41 10.99
N PRO A 114 -2.24 1.42 11.84
CA PRO A 114 -1.68 0.08 11.75
C PRO A 114 -1.85 -0.54 10.37
N LEU A 115 -0.82 -1.24 9.90
CA LEU A 115 -0.79 -1.95 8.63
C LEU A 115 -0.44 -3.42 8.86
N THR A 116 -1.22 -4.33 8.29
CA THR A 116 -0.99 -5.79 8.40
C THR A 116 -0.76 -6.46 7.05
N ASN A 117 -1.20 -5.85 5.94
CA ASN A 117 -1.18 -6.47 4.61
C ASN A 117 -1.78 -7.90 4.61
N GLY A 118 -2.84 -8.09 5.39
CA GLY A 118 -3.49 -9.39 5.58
C GLY A 118 -2.60 -10.47 6.20
N SER A 119 -1.45 -10.12 6.78
CA SER A 119 -0.42 -11.05 7.23
C SER A 119 -0.01 -10.78 8.68
N LYS A 120 0.41 -11.83 9.40
CA LYS A 120 0.99 -11.69 10.74
C LYS A 120 2.42 -11.14 10.71
N ILE A 121 3.11 -11.22 9.56
CA ILE A 121 4.50 -10.74 9.42
C ILE A 121 4.61 -9.24 9.68
N TRP A 122 3.54 -8.48 9.37
CA TRP A 122 3.49 -7.03 9.55
C TRP A 122 2.82 -6.60 10.87
N GLU A 123 2.50 -7.54 11.76
CA GLU A 123 1.86 -7.20 13.04
C GLU A 123 2.77 -6.25 13.86
N GLY A 124 2.21 -5.11 14.28
CA GLY A 124 2.94 -4.06 14.98
C GLY A 124 3.52 -2.95 14.09
N TYR A 125 3.51 -3.12 12.76
CA TYR A 125 4.00 -2.08 11.86
C TYR A 125 2.97 -0.94 11.68
N THR A 126 3.46 0.29 11.76
CA THR A 126 2.68 1.52 11.53
C THR A 126 3.50 2.45 10.62
N PRO A 127 3.03 2.77 9.40
CA PRO A 127 3.74 3.67 8.51
C PRO A 127 3.85 5.09 9.09
N GLU A 128 4.97 5.75 8.81
CA GLU A 128 5.24 7.13 9.26
C GLU A 128 4.79 8.19 8.26
N PHE A 129 4.50 7.78 7.01
CA PHE A 129 4.07 8.66 5.93
C PHE A 129 2.87 8.10 5.18
N ASP A 130 2.17 8.98 4.47
CA ASP A 130 1.06 8.63 3.58
C ASP A 130 1.58 8.19 2.22
N GLY A 131 1.01 7.13 1.65
CA GLY A 131 1.21 6.84 0.24
C GLY A 131 0.73 8.00 -0.63
N THR A 132 1.34 8.21 -1.79
CA THR A 132 1.03 9.39 -2.63
C THR A 132 -0.45 9.49 -2.98
N VAL A 133 -1.11 8.36 -3.23
CA VAL A 133 -2.56 8.32 -3.50
C VAL A 133 -3.39 8.80 -2.30
N VAL A 134 -2.96 8.53 -1.08
CA VAL A 134 -3.63 8.97 0.16
C VAL A 134 -3.53 10.49 0.30
N THR A 135 -2.34 11.05 0.11
CA THR A 135 -2.13 12.51 0.11
C THR A 135 -3.00 13.19 -0.94
N ARG A 136 -3.02 12.69 -2.18
CA ARG A 136 -3.83 13.24 -3.28
C ARG A 136 -5.33 13.20 -2.99
N ILE A 137 -5.82 12.11 -2.40
CA ILE A 137 -7.24 11.97 -2.02
C ILE A 137 -7.64 13.02 -0.99
N LEU A 138 -6.84 13.19 0.06
CA LEU A 138 -7.11 14.16 1.11
C LEU A 138 -7.04 15.60 0.58
N GLN A 139 -6.05 15.92 -0.26
CA GLN A 139 -5.93 17.21 -0.93
C GLN A 139 -7.10 17.52 -1.88
N ALA A 140 -7.72 16.50 -2.47
CA ALA A 140 -8.90 16.65 -3.31
C ALA A 140 -10.22 16.69 -2.50
N GLY A 141 -10.15 16.73 -1.17
CA GLY A 141 -11.29 16.83 -0.27
C GLY A 141 -11.97 15.51 0.10
N GLY A 142 -11.35 14.37 -0.24
CA GLY A 142 -11.84 13.05 0.14
C GLY A 142 -11.70 12.81 1.65
N THR A 143 -12.68 12.13 2.25
CA THR A 143 -12.61 11.68 3.65
C THR A 143 -12.25 10.20 3.69
N ILE A 144 -11.13 9.85 4.33
CA ILE A 144 -10.75 8.45 4.50
C ILE A 144 -11.46 7.89 5.74
N LEU A 145 -12.14 6.75 5.60
CA LEU A 145 -12.86 6.07 6.70
C LEU A 145 -12.14 4.85 7.26
N GLY A 146 -11.02 4.47 6.66
CA GLY A 146 -10.12 3.49 7.24
C GLY A 146 -9.39 2.63 6.23
N LYS A 147 -8.79 1.56 6.75
CA LYS A 147 -8.07 0.53 6.01
C LYS A 147 -9.00 -0.65 5.71
N SER A 148 -9.10 -1.09 4.47
CA SER A 148 -9.86 -2.27 4.08
C SER A 148 -8.99 -3.54 4.10
N THR A 149 -9.57 -4.65 4.56
CA THR A 149 -8.89 -5.95 4.60
C THR A 149 -8.40 -6.35 3.22
N CYS A 150 -7.20 -6.94 3.17
CA CYS A 150 -6.67 -7.59 1.99
C CYS A 150 -6.15 -8.99 2.32
N GLU A 151 -5.85 -9.75 1.27
CA GLU A 151 -5.32 -11.11 1.38
C GLU A 151 -3.89 -11.13 1.92
N ASN A 152 -3.45 -12.27 2.46
CA ASN A 152 -2.11 -12.42 3.04
C ASN A 152 -1.02 -12.09 2.01
N GLN A 153 -0.32 -10.98 2.25
CA GLN A 153 0.67 -10.39 1.36
C GLN A 153 0.11 -10.11 -0.05
N CYS A 154 -1.20 -9.90 -0.19
CA CYS A 154 -1.87 -9.74 -1.48
C CYS A 154 -1.76 -10.94 -2.46
N CYS A 155 -1.22 -12.09 -2.04
CA CYS A 155 -0.93 -13.26 -2.88
C CYS A 155 -2.13 -14.22 -3.03
N SER A 156 -3.33 -13.69 -3.29
CA SER A 156 -4.52 -14.52 -3.56
C SER A 156 -5.57 -13.75 -4.37
N GLY A 157 -6.18 -14.45 -5.34
CA GLY A 157 -7.34 -13.97 -6.10
C GLY A 157 -8.70 -14.28 -5.45
N ASN A 158 -8.70 -15.02 -4.35
CA ASN A 158 -9.89 -15.30 -3.51
C ASN A 158 -9.80 -14.52 -2.19
N SER A 159 -10.81 -14.67 -1.33
CA SER A 159 -10.99 -13.86 -0.11
C SER A 159 -10.89 -14.64 1.22
N PHE A 160 -9.96 -15.60 1.32
CA PHE A 160 -9.86 -16.50 2.48
C PHE A 160 -8.48 -16.56 3.14
N THR A 161 -7.47 -15.87 2.60
CA THR A 161 -6.09 -16.04 3.08
C THR A 161 -5.68 -15.01 4.12
N SER A 162 -6.43 -13.91 4.27
CA SER A 162 -6.13 -12.87 5.26
C SER A 162 -6.01 -13.46 6.67
N ALA A 163 -4.97 -13.07 7.41
CA ALA A 163 -4.72 -13.51 8.77
C ALA A 163 -5.83 -13.12 9.76
N SER A 164 -6.63 -12.09 9.44
CA SER A 164 -7.81 -11.68 10.22
C SER A 164 -9.02 -12.59 9.99
N GLY A 165 -8.97 -13.48 8.99
CA GLY A 165 -10.05 -14.37 8.56
C GLY A 165 -10.58 -14.02 7.16
N PRO A 166 -11.50 -14.83 6.62
CA PRO A 166 -12.06 -14.62 5.29
C PRO A 166 -12.90 -13.35 5.21
N VAL A 167 -12.82 -12.66 4.08
CA VAL A 167 -13.75 -11.57 3.72
C VAL A 167 -14.94 -12.17 2.98
N LEU A 168 -16.14 -11.86 3.46
CA LEU A 168 -17.38 -12.50 3.01
C LEU A 168 -18.08 -11.64 1.95
N ASN A 169 -18.56 -12.26 0.87
CA ASN A 169 -19.29 -11.55 -0.17
C ASN A 169 -20.66 -11.05 0.34
N PRO A 170 -21.03 -9.77 0.11
CA PRO A 170 -22.30 -9.23 0.57
C PRO A 170 -23.52 -9.82 -0.13
N ALA A 171 -23.39 -10.30 -1.37
CA ALA A 171 -24.47 -10.97 -2.09
C ALA A 171 -24.76 -12.39 -1.57
N ASP A 172 -23.73 -13.08 -1.07
CA ASP A 172 -23.83 -14.40 -0.44
C ASP A 172 -22.63 -14.63 0.49
N ARG A 173 -22.87 -14.60 1.81
CA ARG A 173 -21.81 -14.70 2.83
C ARG A 173 -21.10 -16.05 2.86
N THR A 174 -21.59 -17.05 2.12
CA THR A 174 -20.92 -18.36 1.96
C THR A 174 -19.92 -18.38 0.80
N ARG A 175 -19.86 -17.30 0.00
CA ARG A 175 -19.01 -17.18 -1.20
C ARG A 175 -17.86 -16.23 -0.99
N SER A 176 -16.84 -16.40 -1.83
CA SER A 176 -15.72 -15.47 -1.89
C SER A 176 -16.13 -14.11 -2.45
N ALA A 177 -15.55 -13.06 -1.88
CA ALA A 177 -15.61 -11.69 -2.36
C ALA A 177 -14.56 -11.39 -3.47
N GLY A 178 -13.74 -12.37 -3.85
CA GLY A 178 -12.57 -12.17 -4.72
C GLY A 178 -11.43 -11.46 -3.98
N GLY A 179 -10.25 -11.37 -4.59
CA GLY A 179 -9.06 -10.81 -3.93
C GLY A 179 -8.02 -10.27 -4.91
N SER A 180 -7.00 -9.53 -4.44
CA SER A 180 -6.68 -9.30 -3.04
C SER A 180 -7.27 -8.02 -2.43
N SER A 181 -7.95 -7.17 -3.20
CA SER A 181 -8.67 -5.99 -2.69
C SER A 181 -10.08 -6.35 -2.19
N SER A 182 -10.19 -7.48 -1.49
CA SER A 182 -11.44 -8.12 -1.06
C SER A 182 -12.27 -7.18 -0.18
N GLY A 183 -11.66 -6.62 0.86
CA GLY A 183 -12.32 -5.66 1.75
C GLY A 183 -12.80 -4.40 1.01
N SER A 184 -11.96 -3.84 0.12
CA SER A 184 -12.33 -2.64 -0.66
C SER A 184 -13.63 -2.84 -1.45
N ALA A 185 -13.75 -3.96 -2.17
CA ALA A 185 -14.95 -4.24 -2.96
C ALA A 185 -16.18 -4.45 -2.08
N VAL A 186 -16.03 -5.15 -0.95
CA VAL A 186 -17.14 -5.41 -0.02
C VAL A 186 -17.63 -4.13 0.65
N LEU A 187 -16.73 -3.23 1.05
CA LEU A 187 -17.13 -1.96 1.67
C LEU A 187 -17.92 -1.07 0.71
N ILE A 188 -17.55 -1.05 -0.57
CA ILE A 188 -18.32 -0.36 -1.61
C ILE A 188 -19.68 -1.03 -1.78
N ALA A 189 -19.71 -2.35 -1.96
CA ALA A 189 -20.94 -3.10 -2.22
C ALA A 189 -21.91 -3.11 -1.02
N ALA A 190 -21.40 -2.97 0.21
CA ALA A 190 -22.20 -2.81 1.42
C ALA A 190 -22.65 -1.37 1.68
N GLY A 191 -22.21 -0.39 0.86
CA GLY A 191 -22.53 1.03 1.04
C GLY A 191 -21.84 1.68 2.25
N GLU A 192 -20.74 1.10 2.74
CA GLU A 192 -19.97 1.65 3.86
C GLU A 192 -19.04 2.79 3.43
N VAL A 193 -18.65 2.84 2.15
CA VAL A 193 -17.86 3.91 1.52
C VAL A 193 -18.33 4.17 0.09
N ASP A 194 -18.12 5.39 -0.42
CA ASP A 194 -18.39 5.74 -1.81
C ASP A 194 -17.38 5.10 -2.77
N MET A 195 -16.11 5.11 -2.35
CA MET A 195 -14.97 4.71 -3.18
C MET A 195 -13.93 3.93 -2.36
N ALA A 196 -13.04 3.23 -3.03
CA ALA A 196 -11.89 2.63 -2.39
C ALA A 196 -10.66 2.63 -3.30
N ILE A 197 -9.50 2.57 -2.67
CA ILE A 197 -8.25 2.21 -3.33
C ILE A 197 -8.06 0.69 -3.25
N GLY A 198 -7.62 0.11 -4.36
CA GLY A 198 -7.18 -1.28 -4.45
C GLY A 198 -5.77 -1.38 -5.03
N GLY A 199 -5.22 -2.59 -4.96
CA GLY A 199 -3.97 -2.97 -5.64
C GLY A 199 -4.24 -4.14 -6.59
N ASP A 200 -3.62 -4.15 -7.75
CA ASP A 200 -3.79 -5.18 -8.80
C ASP A 200 -2.42 -5.65 -9.27
N GLN A 201 -2.12 -6.93 -9.09
CA GLN A 201 -0.91 -7.56 -9.65
C GLN A 201 -1.26 -8.57 -10.73
N GLY A 202 -2.28 -9.39 -10.46
CA GLY A 202 -2.83 -10.39 -11.38
C GLY A 202 -4.34 -10.30 -11.57
N GLY A 203 -4.97 -9.18 -11.18
CA GLY A 203 -6.43 -9.04 -11.18
C GLY A 203 -7.01 -8.47 -9.89
N SER A 204 -6.17 -8.09 -8.92
CA SER A 204 -6.63 -7.83 -7.56
C SER A 204 -7.49 -6.59 -7.33
N ILE A 205 -7.66 -5.72 -8.32
CA ILE A 205 -8.74 -4.71 -8.34
C ILE A 205 -9.97 -5.29 -9.05
N ARG A 206 -9.76 -5.90 -10.22
CA ARG A 206 -10.83 -6.30 -11.15
C ARG A 206 -11.63 -7.51 -10.67
N LEU A 207 -10.99 -8.53 -10.11
CA LEU A 207 -11.62 -9.74 -9.60
C LEU A 207 -12.63 -9.44 -8.48
N PRO A 208 -12.23 -8.79 -7.36
CA PRO A 208 -13.19 -8.51 -6.30
C PRO A 208 -14.27 -7.51 -6.73
N SER A 209 -13.96 -6.57 -7.63
CA SER A 209 -14.98 -5.69 -8.22
C SER A 209 -16.04 -6.48 -8.98
N SER A 210 -15.62 -7.42 -9.84
CA SER A 210 -16.54 -8.28 -10.58
C SER A 210 -17.41 -9.13 -9.66
N TRP A 211 -16.84 -9.69 -8.59
CA TRP A 211 -17.56 -10.65 -7.74
C TRP A 211 -18.48 -9.99 -6.72
N CYS A 212 -18.20 -8.76 -6.31
CA CYS A 212 -19.04 -7.97 -5.40
C CYS A 212 -19.98 -7.00 -6.14
N GLY A 213 -19.91 -6.91 -7.47
CA GLY A 213 -20.80 -6.06 -8.27
C GLY A 213 -20.48 -4.57 -8.20
N CYS A 214 -19.20 -4.20 -8.13
CA CYS A 214 -18.75 -2.81 -8.23
C CYS A 214 -17.80 -2.60 -9.42
N VAL A 215 -17.41 -1.36 -9.69
CA VAL A 215 -16.48 -1.00 -10.77
C VAL A 215 -15.07 -0.90 -10.20
N GLY A 216 -14.11 -1.55 -10.84
CA GLY A 216 -12.70 -1.47 -10.48
C GLY A 216 -11.85 -1.32 -11.74
N LEU A 217 -10.97 -0.32 -11.75
CA LEU A 217 -10.10 -0.03 -12.88
C LEU A 217 -8.65 -0.30 -12.49
N LYS A 218 -8.00 -1.23 -13.21
CA LYS A 218 -6.54 -1.31 -13.23
C LYS A 218 -6.02 -0.29 -14.24
N PRO A 219 -5.32 0.78 -13.83
CA PRO A 219 -4.84 1.80 -14.74
C PRO A 219 -3.75 1.28 -15.70
N THR A 220 -3.38 2.11 -16.66
CA THR A 220 -2.13 1.94 -17.42
C THR A 220 -0.95 1.88 -16.45
N PHE A 221 0.03 1.02 -16.74
CA PHE A 221 1.23 0.87 -15.91
C PHE A 221 1.96 2.22 -15.75
N GLY A 222 2.35 2.55 -14.52
CA GLY A 222 3.01 3.82 -14.19
C GLY A 222 2.09 5.06 -14.18
N LEU A 223 0.80 4.95 -14.53
CA LEU A 223 -0.12 6.11 -14.53
C LEU A 223 -0.41 6.61 -13.10
N VAL A 224 -0.65 5.68 -12.18
CA VAL A 224 -0.87 5.94 -10.75
C VAL A 224 0.37 5.48 -10.00
N PRO A 225 0.98 6.33 -9.14
CA PRO A 225 2.15 5.95 -8.38
C PRO A 225 1.80 4.87 -7.36
N VAL A 226 2.72 3.93 -7.15
CA VAL A 226 2.62 2.93 -6.08
C VAL A 226 3.43 3.31 -4.83
N THR A 227 3.99 4.53 -4.80
CA THR A 227 4.71 5.09 -3.64
C THR A 227 3.88 5.01 -2.37
N GLY A 228 4.45 4.38 -1.33
CA GLY A 228 3.77 4.06 -0.09
C GLY A 228 2.74 2.94 -0.24
N SER A 229 3.02 1.93 -1.07
CA SER A 229 2.29 0.66 -1.07
C SER A 229 3.27 -0.50 -1.02
N LEU A 230 2.94 -1.53 -0.24
CA LEU A 230 3.63 -2.81 -0.30
C LEU A 230 3.26 -3.51 -1.62
N GLY A 231 4.23 -3.57 -2.52
CA GLY A 231 4.16 -4.31 -3.78
C GLY A 231 4.54 -5.78 -3.63
N LEU A 232 4.41 -6.53 -4.73
CA LEU A 232 4.91 -7.90 -4.85
C LEU A 232 6.07 -7.98 -5.82
N GLU A 233 5.88 -7.42 -7.01
CA GLU A 233 6.89 -7.43 -8.06
C GLU A 233 6.76 -6.12 -8.85
N PRO A 234 7.82 -5.29 -8.92
CA PRO A 234 7.75 -3.96 -9.48
C PRO A 234 7.17 -3.84 -10.89
N SER A 235 7.40 -4.82 -11.77
CA SER A 235 6.91 -4.79 -13.16
C SER A 235 5.41 -5.05 -13.30
N ILE A 236 4.75 -5.53 -12.24
CA ILE A 236 3.31 -5.81 -12.22
C ILE A 236 2.57 -5.15 -11.05
N ASP A 237 3.18 -4.21 -10.34
CA ASP A 237 2.49 -3.50 -9.26
C ASP A 237 1.61 -2.36 -9.81
N TYR A 238 0.32 -2.42 -9.52
CA TYR A 238 -0.63 -1.35 -9.81
C TYR A 238 -1.42 -0.96 -8.57
N VAL A 239 -1.68 0.34 -8.40
CA VAL A 239 -2.68 0.90 -7.50
C VAL A 239 -3.77 1.54 -8.35
N GLY A 240 -5.04 1.43 -7.92
CA GLY A 240 -6.14 1.97 -8.72
C GLY A 240 -7.46 2.13 -7.99
N PRO A 241 -8.40 2.83 -8.65
CA PRO A 241 -9.69 3.20 -8.08
C PRO A 241 -10.74 2.09 -8.19
N MET A 242 -11.61 2.03 -7.19
CA MET A 242 -12.81 1.21 -7.13
C MET A 242 -13.98 2.07 -6.64
N ALA A 243 -15.18 1.91 -7.21
CA ALA A 243 -16.40 2.59 -6.76
C ALA A 243 -17.66 1.85 -7.22
N SER A 244 -18.84 2.30 -6.80
CA SER A 244 -20.13 1.74 -7.23
C SER A 244 -20.49 2.06 -8.68
N ASN A 245 -19.85 3.06 -9.28
CA ASN A 245 -20.16 3.55 -10.63
C ASN A 245 -18.91 4.07 -11.36
N VAL A 246 -18.97 4.11 -12.69
CA VAL A 246 -17.86 4.52 -13.57
C VAL A 246 -17.48 5.98 -13.36
N THR A 247 -18.45 6.87 -13.08
CA THR A 247 -18.21 8.29 -12.87
C THR A 247 -17.33 8.54 -11.65
N ASP A 248 -17.60 7.85 -10.54
CA ASP A 248 -16.80 7.96 -9.32
C ASP A 248 -15.42 7.30 -9.48
N VAL A 249 -15.30 6.20 -10.23
CA VAL A 249 -14.00 5.63 -10.63
C VAL A 249 -13.18 6.65 -11.45
N ALA A 250 -13.82 7.36 -12.39
CA ALA A 250 -13.16 8.37 -13.21
C ALA A 250 -12.69 9.58 -12.37
N LYS A 251 -13.52 10.06 -11.43
CA LYS A 251 -13.13 11.13 -10.49
C LYS A 251 -11.94 10.71 -9.62
N LEU A 252 -11.97 9.50 -9.06
CA LEU A 252 -10.88 9.03 -8.23
C LEU A 252 -9.60 8.82 -9.06
N LEU A 253 -9.69 8.29 -10.28
CA LEU A 253 -8.54 8.18 -11.19
C LEU A 253 -7.92 9.55 -11.48
N GLU A 254 -8.75 10.55 -11.78
CA GLU A 254 -8.32 11.93 -12.07
C GLU A 254 -7.52 12.54 -10.92
N VAL A 255 -7.89 12.22 -9.68
CA VAL A 255 -7.18 12.67 -8.47
C VAL A 255 -5.88 11.93 -8.25
N ILE A 256 -5.86 10.60 -8.41
CA ILE A 256 -4.70 9.79 -7.99
C ILE A 256 -3.66 9.60 -9.09
N ALA A 257 -3.99 9.86 -10.36
CA ALA A 257 -3.06 9.70 -11.48
C ALA A 257 -2.02 10.85 -11.56
N GLY A 258 -0.88 10.56 -12.17
CA GLY A 258 0.18 11.53 -12.45
C GLY A 258 1.50 11.22 -11.76
N TYR A 259 2.58 11.76 -12.33
CA TYR A 259 3.94 11.64 -11.82
C TYR A 259 4.05 12.18 -10.39
N ASP A 260 4.76 11.48 -9.50
CA ASP A 260 4.88 11.82 -8.07
C ASP A 260 6.19 12.51 -7.68
N GLY A 261 6.95 12.96 -8.68
CA GLY A 261 8.26 13.61 -8.47
C GLY A 261 9.44 12.65 -8.51
N GLY A 262 9.24 11.40 -8.94
CA GLY A 262 10.32 10.43 -9.15
C GLY A 262 10.50 9.48 -7.97
N ARG A 263 9.54 9.46 -7.04
CA ARG A 263 9.53 8.50 -5.93
C ARG A 263 9.16 7.11 -6.42
N ASP A 264 8.34 7.03 -7.47
CA ASP A 264 8.06 5.79 -8.18
C ASP A 264 8.78 5.71 -9.53
N HIS A 265 9.81 4.85 -9.59
CA HIS A 265 10.61 4.60 -10.79
C HIS A 265 9.81 4.03 -11.98
N ARG A 266 8.57 3.58 -11.76
CA ARG A 266 7.71 2.98 -12.80
C ARG A 266 7.05 4.04 -13.68
N GLN A 267 7.04 5.31 -13.25
CA GLN A 267 6.22 6.34 -13.88
C GLN A 267 6.92 7.03 -15.06
N ASN A 268 6.11 7.43 -16.04
CA ASN A 268 6.55 8.37 -17.07
C ASN A 268 6.37 9.82 -16.55
N PRO A 269 7.44 10.63 -16.46
CA PRO A 269 7.36 12.02 -15.98
C PRO A 269 6.56 12.95 -16.89
N HIS A 270 6.27 12.55 -18.14
CA HIS A 270 5.57 13.36 -19.14
C HIS A 270 4.10 12.97 -19.32
N VAL A 271 3.52 12.21 -18.39
CA VAL A 271 2.11 11.83 -18.47
C VAL A 271 1.19 13.04 -18.30
N THR A 272 0.24 13.21 -19.22
CA THR A 272 -0.83 14.21 -19.11
C THR A 272 -2.06 13.54 -18.51
N ILE A 273 -2.68 14.17 -17.51
CA ILE A 273 -3.89 13.65 -16.87
C ILE A 273 -5.12 14.38 -17.43
N PRO A 274 -5.96 13.71 -18.25
CA PRO A 274 -7.23 14.26 -18.69
C PRO A 274 -8.19 14.43 -17.51
N LYS A 275 -9.20 15.29 -17.70
CA LYS A 275 -10.37 15.34 -16.83
C LYS A 275 -11.27 14.14 -17.08
N TYR A 276 -10.87 12.96 -16.61
CA TYR A 276 -11.58 11.71 -16.84
C TYR A 276 -13.04 11.79 -16.46
N SER A 277 -13.36 12.50 -15.37
CA SER A 277 -14.72 12.71 -14.90
C SER A 277 -15.61 13.41 -15.93
N GLN A 278 -15.07 14.34 -16.72
CA GLN A 278 -15.79 15.03 -17.80
C GLN A 278 -15.96 14.13 -19.02
N LEU A 279 -14.91 13.39 -19.40
CA LEU A 279 -14.91 12.50 -20.57
C LEU A 279 -15.98 11.41 -20.49
N VAL A 280 -16.23 10.87 -19.29
CA VAL A 280 -17.26 9.84 -19.09
C VAL A 280 -18.68 10.41 -19.00
N THR A 281 -18.83 11.70 -18.69
CA THR A 281 -20.15 12.35 -18.64
C THR A 281 -20.58 12.96 -19.98
N GLU A 282 -19.63 13.47 -20.76
CA GLU A 282 -19.89 14.15 -22.03
C GLU A 282 -20.18 13.16 -23.17
N ARG A 283 -19.60 11.95 -23.11
CA ARG A 283 -19.96 10.86 -24.03
C ARG A 283 -21.22 10.16 -23.54
N ARG A 284 -22.38 10.82 -23.66
CA ARG A 284 -23.62 10.07 -23.90
C ARG A 284 -23.42 9.40 -25.25
N PHE A 285 -23.08 8.14 -25.22
CA PHE A 285 -23.04 7.37 -26.45
C PHE A 285 -24.46 7.33 -27.01
N ASP A 286 -24.68 8.00 -28.14
CA ASP A 286 -25.80 7.73 -29.03
C ASP A 286 -25.56 6.33 -29.65
N TRP A 287 -25.71 5.27 -28.85
CA TRP A 287 -25.91 3.93 -29.38
C TRP A 287 -27.40 3.79 -29.70
N CYS A 288 -27.81 4.38 -30.82
CA CYS A 288 -29.00 4.01 -31.57
C CYS A 288 -28.58 3.24 -32.83
#